data_AF-X1RKX2-F1
#
_entry.id   AF-X1RKX2-F1
#
_cell.length_a   1.000
_cell.length_b   1.000
_cell.length_c   1.000
_cell.angle_alpha   90.00
_cell.angle_beta   90.00
_cell.angle_gamma   90.00
#
_symmetry.space_group_name_H-M   'P 1'
#
loop_
_entity.id
_entity.type
_entity.pdbx_description
1 polymer ?
#
loop_
_entity_poly.entity_id
_entity_poly.type
_entity_poly.pdbx_seq_one_letter_code
_entity_poly.pdbx_strand_id
1 'polypeptide(L)'
;MTVAIDKENKTSVLNSQEGDYQVAGRSLFVKIFPELSVAALKAGLDKELALWYELRAINITGSGKLLLENALAGLVSSFGYTQATAYRLLQAGKGKFWDIRGSKLSGGFGGRSVIKIYGLYQVAEYLDTLPGRPVEVKASDFRGRGVKTAWLYASFFKPDGSRARPISRDSIEAATGVKRRQQQRYDKVAGIKRVVNFAFWQDGQGKLVPWLKTVFSFCKKTGKCKPWQKYRRLGNS
;
A
#
# COMPACT_ATOMS: atom_id res chain seq x y z
N MET A 1 -0.79 -67.03 9.55
CA MET A 1 -0.21 -66.66 10.87
C MET A 1 0.93 -65.69 10.57
N THR A 2 0.71 -64.36 10.58
CA THR A 2 0.84 -63.47 11.76
C THR A 2 2.09 -63.87 12.57
N VAL A 3 3.07 -63.00 12.79
CA VAL A 3 2.96 -61.79 13.61
C VAL A 3 4.06 -60.78 13.22
N ALA A 4 3.65 -59.51 13.11
CA ALA A 4 4.52 -58.34 13.04
C ALA A 4 5.25 -58.14 14.39
N ILE A 5 6.52 -57.74 14.35
CA ILE A 5 7.22 -57.24 15.54
C ILE A 5 7.47 -55.76 15.33
N ASP A 6 6.52 -54.98 15.85
CA ASP A 6 6.69 -53.58 16.17
C ASP A 6 7.83 -53.42 17.18
N LYS A 7 8.75 -52.50 16.89
CA LYS A 7 9.67 -51.96 17.90
C LYS A 7 9.31 -50.51 18.14
N GLU A 8 8.45 -50.31 19.13
CA GLU A 8 8.26 -49.01 19.78
C GLU A 8 9.28 -48.80 20.92
N ASN A 9 9.64 -47.52 21.06
CA ASN A 9 10.07 -46.81 22.28
C ASN A 9 11.54 -46.89 22.75
N LYS A 10 12.28 -45.78 22.54
CA LYS A 10 12.40 -44.70 23.57
C LYS A 10 13.22 -43.49 23.08
N THR A 11 12.53 -42.37 23.01
CA THR A 11 12.90 -41.05 23.58
C THR A 11 14.35 -40.57 23.51
N SER A 12 14.59 -39.57 22.66
CA SER A 12 15.36 -38.39 23.05
C SER A 12 14.78 -37.15 22.40
N VAL A 13 13.96 -36.45 23.18
CA VAL A 13 13.50 -35.09 22.92
C VAL A 13 14.72 -34.18 22.89
N LEU A 14 15.08 -33.68 21.70
CA LEU A 14 15.93 -32.51 21.56
C LEU A 14 15.11 -31.42 20.87
N ASN A 15 14.37 -30.69 21.71
CA ASN A 15 13.84 -29.37 21.41
C ASN A 15 14.98 -28.48 20.91
N SER A 16 15.03 -28.26 19.61
CA SER A 16 15.87 -27.24 18.99
C SER A 16 14.95 -26.36 18.15
N GLN A 17 14.78 -25.13 18.62
CA GLN A 17 13.91 -24.08 18.09
C GLN A 17 13.85 -24.08 16.55
N GLU A 18 12.72 -24.56 16.03
CA GLU A 18 12.40 -24.55 14.62
C GLU A 18 12.13 -23.10 14.21
N GLY A 19 12.98 -22.60 13.31
CA GLY A 19 12.86 -21.25 12.80
C GLY A 19 11.55 -21.08 12.06
N ASP A 20 10.81 -20.03 12.41
CA ASP A 20 9.64 -19.53 11.68
C ASP A 20 10.04 -19.07 10.27
N TYR A 21 10.33 -20.03 9.40
CA TYR A 21 10.38 -19.87 7.96
C TYR A 21 8.99 -20.22 7.44
N GLN A 22 8.40 -19.25 6.75
CA GLN A 22 7.16 -19.29 5.99
C GLN A 22 6.55 -20.70 5.84
N VAL A 23 5.39 -20.92 6.49
CA VAL A 23 4.47 -21.98 6.10
C VAL A 23 4.15 -21.74 4.61
N ALA A 24 4.71 -22.58 3.75
CA ALA A 24 4.48 -22.53 2.31
C ALA A 24 2.97 -22.56 2.05
N GLY A 25 2.44 -21.49 1.43
CA GLY A 25 1.05 -21.44 0.96
C GLY A 25 0.18 -20.30 1.50
N ARG A 26 0.59 -19.54 2.53
CA ARG A 26 -0.16 -18.31 2.90
C ARG A 26 0.28 -17.12 2.08
N SER A 27 -0.67 -16.53 1.35
CA SER A 27 -0.47 -15.24 0.68
C SER A 27 -0.15 -14.17 1.73
N LEU A 28 1.00 -13.52 1.60
CA LEU A 28 1.37 -12.40 2.46
C LEU A 28 0.56 -11.16 2.04
N PHE A 29 -0.07 -10.49 3.01
CA PHE A 29 -0.84 -9.28 2.78
C PHE A 29 -0.20 -8.08 3.48
N VAL A 30 -0.27 -6.93 2.82
CA VAL A 30 0.18 -5.63 3.30
C VAL A 30 -1.05 -4.83 3.72
N LYS A 31 -1.09 -4.42 5.00
CA LYS A 31 -2.15 -3.57 5.55
C LYS A 31 -1.78 -2.10 5.38
N ILE A 32 -2.36 -1.45 4.39
CA ILE A 32 -2.16 -0.03 4.06
C ILE A 32 -3.21 0.80 4.78
N PHE A 33 -2.82 1.91 5.39
CA PHE A 33 -3.74 2.83 6.06
C PHE A 33 -3.84 4.10 5.20
N PRO A 34 -5.03 4.43 4.64
CA PRO A 34 -5.20 5.55 3.72
C PRO A 34 -4.69 6.89 4.27
N GLU A 35 -5.01 7.21 5.51
CA GLU A 35 -4.69 8.48 6.14
C GLU A 35 -3.17 8.65 6.30
N LEU A 36 -2.48 7.60 6.75
CA LEU A 36 -1.01 7.58 6.80
C LEU A 36 -0.40 7.71 5.42
N SER A 37 -0.98 7.02 4.43
CA SER A 37 -0.48 7.04 3.04
C SER A 37 -0.53 8.44 2.45
N VAL A 38 -1.64 9.14 2.66
CA VAL A 38 -1.85 10.52 2.23
C VAL A 38 -0.89 11.48 2.94
N ALA A 39 -0.74 11.34 4.27
CA ALA A 39 0.16 12.17 5.05
C ALA A 39 1.62 11.98 4.64
N ALA A 40 2.06 10.73 4.44
CA ALA A 40 3.42 10.44 3.99
C ALA A 40 3.68 10.91 2.55
N LEU A 41 2.71 10.79 1.65
CA LEU A 41 2.82 11.34 0.28
C LEU A 41 3.03 12.85 0.30
N LYS A 42 2.27 13.57 1.15
CA LYS A 42 2.44 15.01 1.35
C LYS A 42 3.81 15.37 1.92
N ALA A 43 4.29 14.59 2.89
CA ALA A 43 5.58 14.80 3.55
C ALA A 43 6.78 14.33 2.71
N GLY A 44 6.57 13.67 1.57
CA GLY A 44 7.64 13.07 0.77
C GLY A 44 8.33 11.86 1.43
N LEU A 45 7.62 11.18 2.33
CA LEU A 45 8.06 10.00 3.10
C LEU A 45 7.43 8.70 2.58
N ASP A 46 6.98 8.69 1.33
CA ASP A 46 6.26 7.58 0.70
C ASP A 46 7.08 6.28 0.69
N LYS A 47 8.40 6.38 0.50
CA LYS A 47 9.31 5.23 0.46
C LYS A 47 9.47 4.60 1.83
N GLU A 48 9.62 5.43 2.86
CA GLU A 48 9.77 4.99 4.24
C GLU A 48 8.47 4.38 4.74
N LEU A 49 7.32 4.98 4.43
CA LEU A 49 6.04 4.41 4.84
C LEU A 49 5.78 3.08 4.13
N ALA A 50 6.08 2.98 2.82
CA ALA A 50 5.99 1.72 2.10
C ALA A 50 6.85 0.63 2.75
N LEU A 51 8.10 0.94 3.10
CA LEU A 51 8.99 -0.01 3.77
C LEU A 51 8.48 -0.40 5.16
N TRP A 52 7.89 0.55 5.90
CA TRP A 52 7.26 0.26 7.19
C TRP A 52 6.09 -0.73 7.06
N TYR A 53 5.23 -0.58 6.05
CA TYR A 53 4.16 -1.54 5.78
C TYR A 53 4.70 -2.94 5.45
N GLU A 54 5.78 -3.02 4.67
CA GLU A 54 6.43 -4.28 4.30
C GLU A 54 7.03 -4.98 5.53
N LEU A 55 7.74 -4.24 6.38
CA LEU A 55 8.28 -4.75 7.64
C LEU A 55 7.18 -5.27 8.56
N ARG A 56 6.05 -4.56 8.64
CA ARG A 56 4.89 -5.02 9.41
C ARG A 56 4.25 -6.27 8.83
N ALA A 57 4.18 -6.39 7.51
CA ALA A 57 3.70 -7.61 6.86
C ALA A 57 4.61 -8.80 7.17
N ILE A 58 5.93 -8.61 7.12
CA ILE A 58 6.92 -9.65 7.46
C ILE A 58 6.86 -10.03 8.95
N ASN A 59 6.52 -9.09 9.83
CA ASN A 59 6.40 -9.33 11.27
C ASN A 59 5.08 -10.03 11.64
N ILE A 60 4.97 -11.31 11.27
CA ILE A 60 3.76 -12.14 11.47
C ILE A 60 3.38 -12.23 12.96
N THR A 61 4.37 -12.27 13.86
CA THR A 61 4.14 -12.36 15.31
C THR A 61 3.58 -11.07 15.92
N GLY A 62 3.66 -9.94 15.21
CA GLY A 62 3.19 -8.64 15.68
C GLY A 62 4.02 -8.04 16.83
N SER A 63 5.15 -8.65 17.18
CA SER A 63 5.99 -8.28 18.33
C SER A 63 6.62 -6.88 18.26
N GLY A 64 6.54 -6.22 17.10
CA GLY A 64 7.24 -4.96 16.82
C GLY A 64 8.77 -5.09 16.71
N LYS A 65 9.34 -6.31 16.79
CA LYS A 65 10.78 -6.55 16.71
C LYS A 65 11.09 -7.59 15.63
N LEU A 66 12.06 -7.32 14.78
CA LEU A 66 12.55 -8.25 13.77
C LEU A 66 14.08 -8.32 13.79
N LEU A 67 14.64 -9.53 13.69
CA LEU A 67 16.06 -9.67 13.37
C LEU A 67 16.34 -9.03 12.01
N LEU A 68 17.43 -8.27 11.91
CA LEU A 68 17.80 -7.59 10.66
C LEU A 68 17.95 -8.58 9.50
N GLU A 69 18.57 -9.73 9.75
CA GLU A 69 18.74 -10.81 8.77
C GLU A 69 17.39 -11.32 8.25
N ASN A 70 16.45 -11.61 9.14
CA ASN A 70 15.10 -12.09 8.78
C ASN A 70 14.31 -11.01 8.02
N ALA A 71 14.43 -9.74 8.42
CA ALA A 71 13.81 -8.64 7.72
C ALA A 71 14.36 -8.49 6.30
N LEU A 72 15.69 -8.59 6.12
CA LEU A 72 16.31 -8.56 4.79
C LEU A 72 15.86 -9.75 3.94
N ALA A 73 15.86 -10.95 4.49
CA ALA A 73 15.39 -12.16 3.79
C ALA A 73 13.93 -12.02 3.35
N GLY A 74 13.05 -11.52 4.23
CA GLY A 74 11.63 -11.27 3.92
C GLY A 74 11.43 -10.20 2.85
N LEU A 75 12.22 -9.12 2.90
CA LEU A 75 12.16 -8.05 1.89
C LEU A 75 12.61 -8.56 0.50
N VAL A 76 13.66 -9.38 0.46
CA VAL A 76 14.14 -10.00 -0.78
C VAL A 76 13.09 -10.97 -1.33
N SER A 77 12.63 -11.93 -0.53
CA SER A 77 11.73 -12.99 -0.98
C SER A 77 10.33 -12.49 -1.33
N SER A 78 9.78 -11.58 -0.53
CA SER A 78 8.37 -11.18 -0.62
C SER A 78 8.16 -9.94 -1.46
N PHE A 79 9.12 -9.01 -1.50
CA PHE A 79 8.98 -7.69 -2.13
C PHE A 79 9.98 -7.41 -3.25
N GLY A 80 10.89 -8.35 -3.56
CA GLY A 80 11.78 -8.30 -4.71
C GLY A 80 12.91 -7.28 -4.60
N TYR A 81 13.33 -6.93 -3.39
CA TYR A 81 14.53 -6.11 -3.20
C TYR A 81 15.80 -6.92 -3.42
N THR A 82 16.88 -6.25 -3.80
CA THR A 82 18.23 -6.79 -3.54
C THR A 82 18.60 -6.52 -2.08
N GLN A 83 19.38 -7.42 -1.47
CA GLN A 83 19.79 -7.29 -0.06
C GLN A 83 20.50 -5.95 0.20
N ALA A 84 21.42 -5.54 -0.69
CA ALA A 84 22.11 -4.25 -0.59
C ALA A 84 21.14 -3.05 -0.65
N THR A 85 20.12 -3.10 -1.52
CA THR A 85 19.12 -2.04 -1.62
C THR A 85 18.24 -1.99 -0.38
N ALA A 86 17.76 -3.15 0.10
CA ALA A 86 16.95 -3.25 1.30
C ALA A 86 17.72 -2.68 2.52
N TYR A 87 18.98 -3.09 2.70
CA TYR A 87 19.83 -2.59 3.78
C TYR A 87 20.02 -1.07 3.70
N ARG A 88 20.36 -0.53 2.52
CA ARG A 88 20.51 0.92 2.32
C ARG A 88 19.24 1.70 2.67
N LEU A 89 18.07 1.19 2.28
CA LEU A 89 16.79 1.84 2.59
C LEU A 89 16.47 1.77 4.08
N LEU A 90 16.75 0.64 4.73
CA LEU A 90 16.59 0.48 6.18
C LEU A 90 17.46 1.47 6.96
N GLN A 91 18.70 1.67 6.54
CA GLN A 91 19.59 2.66 7.16
C GLN A 91 19.11 4.10 6.91
N ALA A 92 18.70 4.42 5.68
CA ALA A 92 18.25 5.76 5.31
C ALA A 92 16.96 6.19 6.06
N GLY A 93 16.08 5.26 6.39
CA GLY A 93 14.84 5.53 7.13
C GLY A 93 14.94 5.33 8.64
N LYS A 94 16.12 5.00 9.18
CA LYS A 94 16.34 4.82 10.62
C LYS A 94 15.90 6.07 11.40
N GLY A 95 15.17 5.85 12.50
CA GLY A 95 14.67 6.89 13.38
C GLY A 95 13.33 7.50 12.97
N LYS A 96 12.82 7.18 11.76
CA LYS A 96 11.51 7.65 11.29
C LYS A 96 10.39 6.72 11.77
N PHE A 97 10.22 5.58 11.10
CA PHE A 97 9.15 4.60 11.41
C PHE A 97 9.69 3.30 12.01
N TRP A 98 11.00 3.18 12.12
CA TRP A 98 11.69 2.10 12.80
C TRP A 98 13.02 2.59 13.34
N ASP A 99 13.58 1.83 14.25
CA ASP A 99 14.95 2.01 14.73
C ASP A 99 15.74 0.72 14.53
N ILE A 100 17.06 0.84 14.37
CA ILE A 100 17.97 -0.29 14.24
C ILE A 100 18.89 -0.26 15.46
N ARG A 101 18.72 -1.24 16.33
CA ARG A 101 19.51 -1.40 17.55
C ARG A 101 20.52 -2.52 17.34
N GLY A 102 21.79 -2.18 17.49
CA GLY A 102 22.84 -3.18 17.67
C GLY A 102 22.80 -3.72 19.09
N SER A 103 23.08 -5.00 19.26
CA SER A 103 23.41 -5.55 20.58
C SER A 103 24.82 -5.06 20.94
N LYS A 104 24.93 -4.14 21.91
CA LYS A 104 26.24 -3.79 22.49
C LYS A 104 26.75 -4.86 23.45
N LEU A 105 25.87 -5.71 23.97
CA LEU A 105 26.16 -6.79 24.91
C LEU A 105 25.18 -7.95 24.65
N SER A 106 25.70 -9.16 24.71
CA SER A 106 24.98 -10.44 24.67
C SER A 106 23.85 -10.45 25.71
N GLY A 107 22.61 -10.28 25.26
CA GLY A 107 21.44 -10.30 26.14
C GLY A 107 20.16 -10.32 25.33
N GLY A 108 19.84 -11.48 24.73
CA GLY A 108 18.54 -11.76 24.10
C GLY A 108 18.61 -12.22 22.64
N PHE A 109 19.53 -11.68 21.84
CA PHE A 109 19.68 -12.03 20.40
C PHE A 109 21.13 -12.30 19.96
N GLY A 110 22.00 -12.72 20.88
CA GLY A 110 23.35 -13.20 20.55
C GLY A 110 24.24 -12.22 19.75
N GLY A 111 24.19 -10.92 20.04
CA GLY A 111 25.02 -9.92 19.32
C GLY A 111 24.41 -9.41 18.01
N ARG A 112 23.24 -9.90 17.59
CA ARG A 112 22.63 -9.55 16.31
C ARG A 112 21.88 -8.22 16.35
N SER A 113 21.82 -7.56 15.19
CA SER A 113 21.06 -6.32 15.01
C SER A 113 19.56 -6.59 14.92
N VAL A 114 18.78 -5.79 15.63
CA VAL A 114 17.31 -5.89 15.68
C VAL A 114 16.70 -4.60 15.15
N ILE A 115 15.70 -4.74 14.29
CA ILE A 115 14.82 -3.68 13.84
C ILE A 115 13.65 -3.58 14.83
N LYS A 116 13.52 -2.43 15.49
CA LYS A 116 12.33 -2.08 16.28
C LYS A 116 11.38 -1.29 15.38
N ILE A 117 10.29 -1.92 14.97
CA ILE A 117 9.24 -1.32 14.15
C ILE A 117 8.34 -0.47 15.06
N TYR A 118 8.08 0.78 14.67
CA TYR A 118 7.19 1.65 15.45
C TYR A 118 5.75 1.21 15.31
N GLY A 119 4.98 1.37 16.39
CA GLY A 119 3.57 1.07 16.42
C GLY A 119 2.76 2.00 15.51
N LEU A 120 1.55 1.58 15.16
CA LEU A 120 0.63 2.35 14.31
C LEU A 120 0.43 3.78 14.84
N TYR A 121 0.18 3.93 16.14
CA TYR A 121 -0.02 5.24 16.77
C TYR A 121 1.23 6.12 16.73
N GLN A 122 2.42 5.55 16.93
CA GLN A 122 3.67 6.31 16.87
C GLN A 122 3.93 6.87 15.46
N VAL A 123 3.63 6.07 14.42
CA VAL A 123 3.75 6.52 13.04
C VAL A 123 2.69 7.56 12.68
N ALA A 124 1.47 7.41 13.21
CA ALA A 124 0.40 8.38 13.02
C ALA A 124 0.72 9.73 13.67
N GLU A 125 1.24 9.70 14.91
CA GLU A 125 1.72 10.88 15.63
C GLU A 125 2.87 11.57 14.87
N TYR A 126 3.85 10.80 14.39
CA TYR A 126 4.95 11.36 13.58
C TYR A 126 4.44 12.08 12.32
N LEU A 127 3.38 11.58 11.70
CA LEU A 127 2.79 12.12 10.48
C LEU A 127 1.68 13.16 10.75
N ASP A 128 1.46 13.53 12.01
CA ASP A 128 0.39 14.44 12.46
C ASP A 128 -0.98 14.06 11.90
N THR A 129 -1.36 12.79 12.09
CA THR A 129 -2.62 12.25 11.56
C THR A 129 -3.21 11.15 12.45
N LEU A 130 -4.41 10.69 12.11
CA LEU A 130 -5.09 9.60 12.80
C LEU A 130 -5.10 8.34 11.92
N PRO A 131 -4.86 7.14 12.49
CA PRO A 131 -4.94 5.91 11.72
C PRO A 131 -6.41 5.56 11.46
N GLY A 132 -6.81 5.44 10.19
CA GLY A 132 -8.13 4.96 9.82
C GLY A 132 -8.19 3.45 9.63
N ARG A 133 -9.13 3.00 8.78
CA ARG A 133 -9.33 1.57 8.50
C ARG A 133 -8.31 1.08 7.47
N PRO A 134 -7.65 -0.07 7.71
CA PRO A 134 -6.68 -0.58 6.76
C PRO A 134 -7.36 -1.17 5.51
N VAL A 135 -6.64 -1.10 4.40
CA VAL A 135 -6.91 -1.79 3.14
C VAL A 135 -5.83 -2.86 2.95
N GLU A 136 -6.24 -4.07 2.59
CA GLU A 136 -5.32 -5.18 2.37
C GLU A 136 -4.93 -5.29 0.90
N VAL A 137 -3.62 -5.38 0.64
CA VAL A 137 -3.05 -5.58 -0.70
C VAL A 137 -2.16 -6.81 -0.66
N LYS A 138 -2.22 -7.68 -1.67
CA LYS A 138 -1.31 -8.82 -1.75
C LYS A 138 0.13 -8.33 -1.88
N ALA A 139 1.06 -8.94 -1.15
CA ALA A 139 2.47 -8.56 -1.20
C ALA A 139 3.08 -8.68 -2.61
N SER A 140 2.57 -9.60 -3.44
CA SER A 140 2.94 -9.74 -4.85
C SER A 140 2.65 -8.47 -5.66
N ASP A 141 1.54 -7.81 -5.37
CA ASP A 141 1.05 -6.65 -6.10
C ASP A 141 1.69 -5.36 -5.57
N PHE A 142 2.28 -5.42 -4.38
CA PHE A 142 3.01 -4.34 -3.72
C PHE A 142 4.52 -4.40 -4.01
N ARG A 143 4.92 -4.75 -5.23
CA ARG A 143 6.33 -4.90 -5.65
C ARG A 143 6.79 -3.77 -6.57
N GLY A 144 8.02 -3.30 -6.35
CA GLY A 144 8.65 -2.24 -7.15
C GLY A 144 8.33 -0.81 -6.70
N ARG A 145 9.31 0.09 -6.81
CA ARG A 145 9.23 1.45 -6.23
C ARG A 145 8.01 2.25 -6.72
N GLY A 146 7.80 2.33 -8.04
CA GLY A 146 6.71 3.14 -8.60
C GLY A 146 5.31 2.57 -8.33
N VAL A 147 5.21 1.25 -8.15
CA VAL A 147 3.97 0.55 -7.84
C VAL A 147 3.58 0.79 -6.39
N LYS A 148 4.54 0.78 -5.46
CA LYS A 148 4.30 1.07 -4.03
C LYS A 148 3.71 2.46 -3.83
N THR A 149 4.34 3.49 -4.40
CA THR A 149 3.81 4.86 -4.33
C THR A 149 2.42 4.97 -4.98
N ALA A 150 2.18 4.24 -6.07
CA ALA A 150 0.86 4.20 -6.72
C ALA A 150 -0.22 3.54 -5.83
N TRP A 151 0.12 2.50 -5.07
CA TRP A 151 -0.79 1.88 -4.10
C TRP A 151 -1.09 2.78 -2.90
N LEU A 152 -0.07 3.48 -2.38
CA LEU A 152 -0.28 4.50 -1.33
C LEU A 152 -1.25 5.58 -1.83
N TYR A 153 -1.05 6.05 -3.06
CA TYR A 153 -1.97 6.99 -3.71
C TYR A 153 -3.37 6.39 -3.91
N ALA A 154 -3.46 5.13 -4.37
CA ALA A 154 -4.73 4.47 -4.63
C ALA A 154 -5.57 4.27 -3.36
N SER A 155 -4.92 4.09 -2.21
CA SER A 155 -5.60 3.91 -0.92
C SER A 155 -6.45 5.12 -0.50
N PHE A 156 -6.18 6.31 -1.05
CA PHE A 156 -7.00 7.51 -0.84
C PHE A 156 -8.43 7.36 -1.40
N PHE A 157 -8.59 6.56 -2.46
CA PHE A 157 -9.90 6.37 -3.08
C PHE A 157 -10.68 5.27 -2.36
N LYS A 158 -12.00 5.40 -2.41
CA LYS A 158 -12.87 4.35 -1.88
C LYS A 158 -12.75 3.08 -2.76
N PRO A 159 -13.00 1.90 -2.17
CA PRO A 159 -13.00 0.64 -2.93
C PRO A 159 -14.15 0.57 -3.94
N ASP A 160 -13.93 -0.24 -4.98
CA ASP A 160 -14.89 -0.46 -6.07
C ASP A 160 -16.29 -0.84 -5.54
N GLY A 161 -17.33 -0.20 -6.10
CA GLY A 161 -18.74 -0.48 -5.77
C GLY A 161 -19.29 0.36 -4.63
N SER A 162 -18.45 1.20 -4.02
CA SER A 162 -18.90 2.18 -3.04
C SER A 162 -19.32 3.48 -3.72
N ARG A 163 -20.34 4.17 -3.20
CA ARG A 163 -20.72 5.49 -3.74
C ARG A 163 -19.60 6.50 -3.48
N ALA A 164 -18.71 6.66 -4.46
CA ALA A 164 -17.68 7.69 -4.47
C ALA A 164 -18.25 8.98 -5.06
N ARG A 165 -17.96 10.11 -4.41
CA ARG A 165 -18.29 11.42 -4.96
C ARG A 165 -17.23 11.80 -6.00
N PRO A 166 -17.60 12.43 -7.12
CA PRO A 166 -16.63 12.94 -8.07
C PRO A 166 -15.66 13.91 -7.38
N ILE A 167 -14.37 13.82 -7.70
CA ILE A 167 -13.34 14.69 -7.13
C ILE A 167 -12.45 15.27 -8.25
N SER A 168 -12.11 16.55 -8.12
CA SER A 168 -11.23 17.20 -9.10
C SER A 168 -9.77 16.76 -8.88
N ARG A 169 -8.96 16.77 -9.95
CA ARG A 169 -7.51 16.46 -9.83
C ARG A 169 -6.78 17.45 -8.92
N ASP A 170 -7.23 18.70 -8.92
CA ASP A 170 -6.61 19.76 -8.13
C ASP A 170 -6.96 19.58 -6.64
N SER A 171 -8.19 19.12 -6.34
CA SER A 171 -8.58 18.68 -4.99
C SER A 171 -7.80 17.45 -4.54
N ILE A 172 -7.56 16.48 -5.43
CA ILE A 172 -6.70 15.31 -5.13
C ILE A 172 -5.26 15.78 -4.86
N GLU A 173 -4.74 16.72 -5.64
CA GLU A 173 -3.39 17.27 -5.46
C GLU A 173 -3.27 17.98 -4.10
N ALA A 174 -4.24 18.82 -3.75
CA ALA A 174 -4.29 19.45 -2.43
C ALA A 174 -4.42 18.44 -1.28
N ALA A 175 -5.15 17.34 -1.49
CA ALA A 175 -5.34 16.29 -0.49
C ALA A 175 -4.11 15.39 -0.32
N THR A 176 -3.40 15.04 -1.40
CA THR A 176 -2.35 14.02 -1.42
C THR A 176 -0.94 14.55 -1.65
N GLY A 177 -0.79 15.80 -2.08
CA GLY A 177 0.49 16.36 -2.54
C GLY A 177 0.97 15.83 -3.89
N VAL A 178 0.24 14.90 -4.51
CA VAL A 178 0.65 14.25 -5.77
C VAL A 178 0.25 15.13 -6.95
N LYS A 179 1.23 15.55 -7.75
CA LYS A 179 1.02 16.41 -8.93
C LYS A 179 0.14 15.74 -9.98
N ARG A 180 -0.66 16.53 -10.70
CA ARG A 180 -1.55 16.08 -11.78
C ARG A 180 -0.93 15.07 -12.77
N ARG A 181 0.33 15.24 -13.18
CA ARG A 181 1.04 14.32 -14.09
C ARG A 181 1.35 12.98 -13.42
N GLN A 182 1.73 12.99 -12.16
CA GLN A 182 2.01 11.79 -11.38
C GLN A 182 0.72 11.02 -11.07
N GLN A 183 -0.37 11.73 -10.72
CA GLN A 183 -1.68 11.12 -10.55
C GLN A 183 -2.07 10.28 -11.77
N GLN A 184 -1.95 10.81 -13.00
CA GLN A 184 -2.27 10.05 -14.23
C GLN A 184 -1.45 8.77 -14.38
N ARG A 185 -0.17 8.81 -13.98
CA ARG A 185 0.70 7.66 -14.01
C ARG A 185 0.29 6.64 -12.96
N TYR A 186 0.02 7.08 -11.73
CA TYR A 186 -0.40 6.21 -10.64
C TYR A 186 -1.78 5.62 -10.89
N ASP A 187 -2.71 6.38 -11.47
CA ASP A 187 -4.02 5.89 -11.92
C ASP A 187 -3.84 4.66 -12.81
N LYS A 188 -2.94 4.76 -13.80
CA LYS A 188 -2.65 3.66 -14.73
C LYS A 188 -1.99 2.46 -14.04
N VAL A 189 -1.03 2.71 -13.15
CA VAL A 189 -0.27 1.65 -12.46
C VAL A 189 -1.15 0.89 -11.47
N ALA A 190 -1.98 1.60 -10.70
CA ALA A 190 -2.88 1.01 -9.72
C ALA A 190 -4.20 0.48 -10.34
N GLY A 191 -4.37 0.58 -11.67
CA GLY A 191 -5.57 0.11 -12.35
C GLY A 191 -6.83 0.91 -12.03
N ILE A 192 -6.68 2.15 -11.58
CA ILE A 192 -7.78 3.05 -11.23
C ILE A 192 -8.59 3.39 -12.49
N LYS A 193 -9.85 2.97 -12.50
CA LYS A 193 -10.79 3.24 -13.59
C LYS A 193 -11.37 4.64 -13.45
N ARG A 194 -11.55 5.32 -14.59
CA ARG A 194 -12.21 6.62 -14.64
C ARG A 194 -13.68 6.43 -14.97
N VAL A 195 -14.56 6.87 -14.08
CA VAL A 195 -15.99 6.93 -14.37
C VAL A 195 -16.32 8.30 -14.99
N VAL A 196 -16.82 8.28 -16.22
CA VAL A 196 -17.30 9.50 -16.90
C VAL A 196 -18.69 9.82 -16.37
N ASN A 197 -18.83 10.93 -15.66
CA ASN A 197 -20.13 11.43 -15.25
C ASN A 197 -20.68 12.38 -16.32
N PHE A 198 -21.71 11.96 -17.02
CA PHE A 198 -22.46 12.84 -17.93
C PHE A 198 -23.47 13.63 -17.11
N ALA A 199 -23.53 14.94 -17.34
CA ALA A 199 -24.72 15.70 -16.92
C ALA A 199 -25.87 15.26 -17.85
N PHE A 200 -27.04 14.99 -17.29
CA PHE A 200 -28.25 14.68 -18.04
C PHE A 200 -29.25 15.82 -17.89
N TRP A 201 -29.97 16.11 -18.96
CA TRP A 201 -31.15 16.98 -18.92
C TRP A 201 -32.37 16.11 -19.27
N GLN A 202 -33.52 16.47 -18.73
CA GLN A 202 -34.77 15.79 -19.04
C GLN A 202 -35.42 16.50 -20.21
N ASP A 203 -35.64 15.80 -21.32
CA ASP A 203 -36.31 16.40 -22.48
C ASP A 203 -37.80 16.64 -22.22
N GLY A 204 -38.47 17.32 -23.17
CA GLY A 204 -39.91 17.62 -23.07
C GLY A 204 -40.82 16.38 -23.04
N GLN A 205 -40.26 15.18 -23.22
CA GLN A 205 -40.95 13.89 -23.13
C GLN A 205 -40.58 13.12 -21.84
N GLY A 206 -39.81 13.74 -20.94
CA GLY A 206 -39.41 13.14 -19.66
C GLY A 206 -38.18 12.24 -19.73
N LYS A 207 -37.53 12.09 -20.89
CA LYS A 207 -36.38 11.19 -21.10
C LYS A 207 -35.07 11.88 -20.74
N LEU A 208 -34.22 11.20 -19.99
CA LEU A 208 -32.89 11.69 -19.64
C LEU A 208 -31.94 11.58 -20.84
N VAL A 209 -31.48 12.72 -21.35
CA VAL A 209 -30.53 12.81 -22.46
C VAL A 209 -29.20 13.36 -21.95
N PRO A 210 -28.06 12.72 -22.27
CA PRO A 210 -26.75 13.27 -21.91
C PRO A 210 -26.57 14.66 -22.54
N TRP A 211 -26.31 15.66 -21.71
CA TRP A 211 -26.12 17.06 -22.09
C TRP A 211 -25.00 17.23 -23.14
N LEU A 212 -24.04 16.30 -23.18
CA LEU A 212 -22.95 16.28 -24.16
C LEU A 212 -23.43 16.19 -25.62
N LYS A 213 -24.51 15.46 -25.92
CA LYS A 213 -25.09 15.37 -27.28
C LYS A 213 -25.66 16.72 -27.72
N THR A 214 -26.30 17.43 -26.80
CA THR A 214 -26.92 18.74 -27.06
C THR A 214 -25.88 19.84 -27.24
N VAL A 215 -24.83 19.85 -26.40
CA VAL A 215 -23.69 20.78 -26.56
C VAL A 215 -22.96 20.49 -27.87
N PHE A 216 -22.70 19.24 -28.25
CA PHE A 216 -22.09 18.93 -29.55
C PHE A 216 -22.93 19.40 -30.73
N SER A 217 -24.25 19.19 -30.69
CA SER A 217 -25.20 19.66 -31.72
C SER A 217 -25.21 21.19 -31.82
N PHE A 218 -25.29 21.89 -30.68
CA PHE A 218 -25.28 23.35 -30.60
C PHE A 218 -23.92 23.94 -31.01
N CYS A 219 -22.81 23.33 -30.60
CA CYS A 219 -21.45 23.72 -30.97
C CYS A 219 -21.19 23.53 -32.47
N LYS A 220 -21.72 22.46 -33.08
CA LYS A 220 -21.64 22.22 -34.52
C LYS A 220 -22.43 23.26 -35.33
N LYS A 221 -23.56 23.74 -34.79
CA LYS A 221 -24.36 24.82 -35.40
C LYS A 221 -23.77 26.22 -35.23
N THR A 222 -23.07 26.50 -34.13
CA THR A 222 -22.67 27.87 -33.76
C THR A 222 -21.18 28.16 -33.89
N GLY A 223 -20.32 27.14 -34.06
CA GLY A 223 -18.87 27.29 -34.22
C GLY A 223 -18.10 27.78 -32.98
N LYS A 224 -18.79 28.05 -31.86
CA LYS A 224 -18.22 28.72 -30.67
C LYS A 224 -18.04 27.77 -29.48
N CYS A 225 -17.11 26.81 -29.54
CA CYS A 225 -16.82 25.96 -28.38
C CYS A 225 -15.34 25.55 -28.26
N LYS A 226 -14.48 26.47 -27.79
CA LYS A 226 -13.09 26.16 -27.37
C LYS A 226 -12.90 25.90 -25.86
N PRO A 227 -13.71 26.42 -24.90
CA PRO A 227 -13.44 26.19 -23.47
C PRO A 227 -14.07 24.91 -22.87
N TRP A 228 -15.27 24.52 -23.31
CA TRP A 228 -16.07 23.46 -22.66
C TRP A 228 -15.59 22.03 -22.96
N GLN A 229 -14.67 21.86 -23.91
CA GLN A 229 -14.10 20.57 -24.30
C GLN A 229 -13.18 19.93 -23.24
N LYS A 230 -12.91 20.60 -22.11
CA LYS A 230 -11.92 20.14 -21.12
C LYS A 230 -12.43 20.10 -19.67
N TYR A 231 -13.60 19.53 -19.42
CA TYR A 231 -13.93 19.09 -18.05
C TYR A 231 -13.65 17.58 -17.90
N ARG A 232 -12.43 17.24 -17.46
CA ARG A 232 -12.05 15.89 -17.07
C ARG A 232 -12.33 15.69 -15.58
N ARG A 233 -13.40 14.96 -15.26
CA ARG A 233 -13.68 14.48 -13.90
C ARG A 233 -12.95 13.15 -13.67
N LEU A 234 -12.37 12.98 -12.48
CA LEU A 234 -11.94 11.69 -11.98
C LEU A 234 -12.89 11.26 -10.87
N GLY A 235 -13.37 10.04 -10.96
CA GLY A 235 -14.01 9.32 -9.87
C GLY A 235 -13.68 7.87 -10.07
N ASN A 236 -13.23 7.22 -9.00
CA ASN A 236 -13.14 5.78 -8.92
C ASN A 236 -14.54 5.24 -8.70
N SER A 237 -14.81 4.08 -9.28
CA SER A 237 -15.96 3.24 -8.94
C SER A 237 -15.95 2.83 -7.48
#